data_AF-A0A2G6PMM6-F1
#
_entry.id   AF-A0A2G6PMM6-F1
#
_cell.length_a   1.000
_cell.length_b   1.000
_cell.length_c   1.000
_cell.angle_alpha   90.00
_cell.angle_beta   90.00
_cell.angle_gamma   90.00
#
_symmetry.space_group_name_H-M   'P 1'
#
loop_
_entity.id
_entity.type
_entity.pdbx_description
1 polymer ?
#
loop_
_entity_poly.entity_id
_entity_poly.type
_entity_poly.pdbx_seq_one_letter_code
_entity_poly.pdbx_strand_id
1 'polypeptide(L)' 'MKFGKPLSSYFDAVYYSQEVGMSKPNEAIYEYIHQKHSLHGKKVLFLDDLSENLVVPKRLGWEVVQISREKTILDLR' A
#
# COMPACT_ATOMS: atom_id res chain seq x y z
N MET A 1 -29.02 10.11 6.26
CA MET A 1 -28.48 9.95 4.88
C MET A 1 -27.19 9.14 4.97
N LYS A 2 -27.05 8.03 4.23
CA LYS A 2 -25.76 7.37 4.04
C LYS A 2 -25.23 7.78 2.68
N PHE A 3 -24.20 8.62 2.66
CA PHE A 3 -23.49 8.96 1.45
C PHE A 3 -22.42 7.88 1.20
N GLY A 4 -22.44 7.24 0.03
CA GLY A 4 -21.42 6.29 -0.44
C GLY A 4 -21.30 4.98 0.35
N LYS A 5 -20.55 4.02 -0.21
CA LYS A 5 -20.07 2.85 0.53
C LYS A 5 -18.79 3.21 1.30
N PRO A 6 -18.53 2.63 2.49
CA PRO A 6 -17.28 2.88 3.23
C PRO A 6 -16.06 2.41 2.43
N LEU A 7 -14.88 2.99 2.69
CA LEU A 7 -13.64 2.62 1.99
C LEU A 7 -13.35 1.12 2.07
N SER A 8 -13.58 0.52 3.24
CA SER A 8 -13.42 -0.93 3.48
C SER A 8 -14.28 -1.82 2.58
N SER A 9 -15.31 -1.29 1.93
CA SER A 9 -16.11 -2.09 0.98
C SER A 9 -15.42 -2.33 -0.37
N TYR A 10 -14.29 -1.67 -0.63
CA TYR A 10 -13.52 -1.77 -1.88
C TYR A 10 -12.23 -2.59 -1.74
N PHE A 11 -11.87 -3.01 -0.53
CA PHE A 11 -10.59 -3.68 -0.23
C PHE A 11 -10.83 -4.88 0.69
N ASP A 12 -9.99 -5.92 0.56
CA ASP A 12 -10.01 -7.06 1.48
C ASP A 12 -9.60 -6.67 2.91
N ALA A 13 -8.73 -5.67 3.04
CA ALA A 13 -8.30 -5.10 4.31
C ALA A 13 -7.94 -3.62 4.15
N VAL A 14 -8.14 -2.84 5.21
CA VAL A 14 -7.74 -1.43 5.28
C VAL A 14 -6.98 -1.22 6.59
N TYR A 15 -5.83 -0.55 6.50
CA TYR A 15 -4.96 -0.27 7.64
C TYR A 15 -4.75 1.24 7.76
N TYR A 16 -5.22 1.83 8.85
CA TYR A 16 -5.02 3.24 9.15
C TYR A 16 -3.84 3.40 10.11
N SER A 17 -2.88 4.26 9.77
CA SER A 17 -1.66 4.45 10.58
C SER A 17 -1.94 4.78 12.05
N GLN A 18 -2.97 5.60 12.29
CA GLN A 18 -3.43 5.95 13.64
C GLN A 18 -3.96 4.76 14.46
N GLU A 19 -4.54 3.75 13.80
CA GLU A 19 -5.12 2.58 14.46
C GLU A 19 -4.06 1.52 14.73
N VAL A 20 -3.08 1.38 13.84
CA VAL A 20 -2.01 0.38 13.95
C VAL A 20 -0.73 0.91 14.60
N GLY A 21 -0.62 2.22 14.84
CA GLY A 21 0.56 2.84 15.47
C GLY A 21 1.84 2.77 14.62
N MET A 22 1.71 2.46 13.34
CA MET A 22 2.81 2.33 12.39
C MET A 22 2.53 3.18 11.15
N SER A 23 3.54 3.86 10.63
CA SER A 23 3.41 4.73 9.48
C SER A 23 4.53 4.52 8.49
N LYS A 24 4.23 4.77 7.22
CA LYS A 24 5.24 4.88 6.17
C LYS A 24 6.09 6.15 6.42
N PRO A 25 7.38 6.15 6.06
CA PRO A 25 8.14 5.08 5.40
C PRO A 25 8.80 4.08 6.38
N ASN A 26 8.39 4.04 7.66
CA ASN A 26 8.98 3.11 8.63
C ASN A 26 8.76 1.65 8.17
N GLU A 27 9.80 0.82 8.27
CA GLU A 27 9.78 -0.57 7.81
C GLU A 27 8.70 -1.42 8.48
N ALA A 28 8.37 -1.12 9.73
CA ALA A 28 7.43 -1.89 10.55
C ALA A 28 6.05 -2.09 9.89
N ILE A 29 5.50 -1.07 9.21
CA ILE A 29 4.19 -1.22 8.56
C ILE A 29 4.26 -2.20 7.38
N TYR A 30 5.34 -2.16 6.61
CA TYR A 30 5.47 -3.01 5.41
C TYR A 30 5.70 -4.47 5.79
N GLU A 31 6.57 -4.72 6.77
CA GLU A 31 6.80 -6.06 7.30
C GLU A 31 5.56 -6.64 7.95
N TYR A 32 4.84 -5.84 8.75
CA TYR A 32 3.57 -6.23 9.33
C TYR A 32 2.59 -6.70 8.27
N ILE A 33 2.39 -5.93 7.20
CA ILE A 33 1.51 -6.30 6.08
C ILE A 33 2.03 -7.54 5.34
N HIS A 34 3.33 -7.62 5.07
CA HIS A 34 3.95 -8.75 4.38
C HIS A 34 3.70 -10.07 5.11
N GLN A 35 3.87 -10.07 6.43
CA GLN A 35 3.65 -11.24 7.27
C GLN A 35 2.15 -11.52 7.46
N LYS A 36 1.36 -10.50 7.80
CA LYS A 36 -0.08 -10.63 8.07
C LYS A 36 -0.84 -11.26 6.90
N HIS A 37 -0.44 -10.95 5.67
CA HIS A 37 -1.04 -11.49 4.45
C HIS A 37 -0.24 -12.63 3.81
N SER A 38 0.82 -13.12 4.47
CA SER A 38 1.67 -14.21 3.97
C SER A 38 2.15 -13.99 2.53
N LEU A 39 2.66 -12.79 2.24
CA LEU A 39 3.02 -12.35 0.89
C LEU A 39 4.35 -12.92 0.36
N HIS A 40 4.99 -13.82 1.11
CA HIS A 40 6.21 -14.49 0.69
C HIS A 40 6.00 -15.23 -0.64
N GLY A 41 6.85 -14.94 -1.63
CA GLY A 41 6.76 -15.52 -2.97
C GLY A 41 5.55 -15.05 -3.80
N LYS A 42 4.77 -14.08 -3.31
CA LYS A 42 3.67 -13.47 -4.06
C LYS A 42 4.18 -12.29 -4.86
N LYS A 43 3.58 -12.07 -6.03
CA LYS A 43 3.74 -10.81 -6.76
C LYS A 43 2.89 -9.75 -6.07
N VAL A 44 3.53 -8.65 -5.69
CA VAL A 44 2.89 -7.52 -5.01
C VAL A 44 3.20 -6.27 -5.80
N LEU A 45 2.18 -5.51 -6.16
CA LEU A 45 2.31 -4.15 -6.71
C LEU A 45 1.95 -3.14 -5.62
N PHE A 46 2.86 -2.23 -5.33
CA PHE A 46 2.67 -1.15 -4.37
C PHE A 46 2.66 0.21 -5.06
N LEU A 47 1.64 1.00 -4.73
CA LEU A 47 1.34 2.29 -5.34
C LEU A 47 1.38 3.36 -4.25
N ASP A 48 2.22 4.37 -4.44
CA ASP A 48 2.36 5.52 -3.54
C ASP A 48 2.82 6.75 -4.31
N ASP A 49 2.49 7.94 -3.84
CA ASP A 49 2.91 9.19 -4.47
C ASP A 49 4.26 9.70 -3.95
N LEU A 50 4.62 9.36 -2.72
CA LEU A 50 5.88 9.77 -2.11
C LEU A 50 6.98 8.75 -2.39
N SER A 51 8.10 9.23 -2.94
CA SER A 51 9.22 8.36 -3.32
C SER A 51 9.87 7.67 -2.12
N GLU A 52 9.89 8.30 -0.94
CA GLU A 52 10.41 7.66 0.28
C GLU A 52 9.61 6.40 0.69
N ASN A 53 8.31 6.36 0.40
CA ASN A 53 7.44 5.23 0.74
C ASN A 53 7.68 4.01 -0.17
N LEU A 54 8.34 4.20 -1.31
CA LEU A 54 8.60 3.12 -2.27
C LEU A 54 9.86 2.32 -1.92
N VAL A 55 10.72 2.85 -1.06
CA VAL A 55 12.03 2.27 -0.76
C VAL A 55 11.89 0.90 -0.09
N VAL A 56 11.12 0.83 1.01
CA VAL A 56 10.98 -0.42 1.78
C VAL A 56 10.25 -1.52 0.98
N PRO A 57 9.08 -1.28 0.35
CA PRO A 57 8.43 -2.25 -0.53
C PRO A 57 9.37 -2.84 -1.58
N LYS A 58 10.17 -1.99 -2.23
CA LYS A 58 11.13 -2.45 -3.24
C LYS A 58 12.20 -3.37 -2.64
N ARG A 59 12.68 -3.11 -1.42
CA ARG A 59 13.61 -4.01 -0.70
C ARG A 59 12.96 -5.34 -0.33
N LEU A 60 11.67 -5.35 -0.02
CA LEU A 60 10.88 -6.56 0.23
C LEU A 60 10.54 -7.35 -1.05
N GLY A 61 11.05 -6.92 -2.21
CA GLY A 61 10.83 -7.59 -3.49
C GLY A 61 9.49 -7.28 -4.13
N TRP A 62 8.79 -6.23 -3.68
CA TRP A 62 7.53 -5.79 -4.31
C TRP A 62 7.85 -4.97 -5.56
N GLU A 63 6.98 -5.06 -6.56
CA GLU A 63 6.95 -4.09 -7.65
C GLU A 63 6.40 -2.78 -7.10
N VAL A 64 7.06 -1.67 -7.43
CA VAL A 64 6.67 -0.35 -6.95
C VAL A 64 6.43 0.57 -8.12
N VAL A 65 5.38 1.38 -8.02
CA VAL A 65 5.08 2.42 -8.99
C VAL A 65 4.76 3.69 -8.24
N GLN A 66 5.52 4.75 -8.52
CA GLN A 66 5.18 6.09 -8.09
C GLN A 66 4.01 6.61 -8.92
N ILE A 67 2.92 6.98 -8.25
CA ILE A 67 1.74 7.58 -8.87
C ILE A 67 1.68 9.07 -8.55
N SER A 68 1.07 9.86 -9.42
CA SER A 68 0.82 11.28 -9.20
C SER A 68 -0.52 11.67 -9.81
N ARG A 69 -0.86 12.96 -9.80
CA ARG A 69 -2.06 13.44 -10.49
C ARG A 69 -1.98 13.26 -12.00
N GLU A 70 -0.79 13.35 -12.56
CA GLU A 70 -0.47 13.26 -13.98
C GLU A 70 -0.23 11.81 -14.43
N LYS A 71 0.13 10.92 -13.49
CA LYS A 71 0.40 9.51 -13.74
C LYS A 71 -0.38 8.65 -12.76
N THR A 72 -1.52 8.15 -13.22
CA THR A 72 -2.46 7.38 -12.40
C THR A 72 -2.28 5.89 -12.58
N ILE A 73 -3.02 5.10 -11.79
CA ILE A 73 -3.09 3.65 -11.97
C ILE A 73 -3.64 3.24 -13.34
N LEU A 74 -4.44 4.10 -14.01
CA LEU A 74 -5.01 3.81 -15.33
C LEU A 74 -3.96 3.87 -16.46
N ASP A 75 -2.82 4.49 -16.19
CA ASP A 75 -1.71 4.59 -17.13
C ASP A 75 -0.79 3.36 -17.08
N LEU A 76 -1.02 2.44 -16.12
CA LEU A 76 -0.32 1.17 -16.03
C LEU A 76 -0.95 0.18 -17.02
N ARG A 77 -0.17 -0.25 -18.01
CA ARG A 77 -0.58 -1.18 -19.07
C ARG A 77 -0.01 -2.57 -18.84
#